data_AF-A0A9P3MZI2-F1
#
_entry.id   AF-A0A9P3MZI2-F1
#
_cell.length_a   1.000
_cell.length_b   1.000
_cell.length_c   1.000
_cell.angle_alpha   90.00
_cell.angle_beta   90.00
_cell.angle_gamma   90.00
#
_symmetry.space_group_name_H-M   'P 1'
#
loop_
_entity.id
_entity.type
_entity.pdbx_description
1 polymer ?
#
loop_
_entity_poly.entity_id
_entity_poly.type
_entity_poly.pdbx_seq_one_letter_code
_entity_poly.pdbx_strand_id
1 'polypeptide(L)'
;MPKIKTNRVKYPEGWELIEPTLRELEQKMREAESDTHEGKRKCEALWPIFKISHQKSRYIYDLYYRRKAISKELYDFCIEQKHADASLIAKWKKPGFERLCCVRCMQPKDHNFGTTCVCRVPKHLRRRR
;
A
#
# COMPACT_ATOMS: atom_id res chain seq x y z
N MET A 1 6.73 -7.65 -6.69
CA MET A 1 8.12 -7.98 -6.36
C MET A 1 9.00 -6.73 -6.47
N PRO A 2 9.80 -6.40 -5.44
CA PRO A 2 10.81 -5.36 -5.55
C PRO A 2 11.80 -5.73 -6.66
N LYS A 3 12.37 -4.73 -7.35
CA LYS A 3 13.41 -4.99 -8.36
C LYS A 3 14.58 -5.70 -7.67
N ILE A 4 15.10 -6.74 -8.30
CA ILE A 4 16.30 -7.44 -7.82
C ILE A 4 17.40 -6.39 -7.65
N LYS A 5 18.01 -6.32 -6.46
CA LYS A 5 19.11 -5.39 -6.15
C LYS A 5 20.29 -5.72 -7.06
N THR A 6 20.39 -5.03 -8.19
CA THR A 6 21.59 -5.07 -9.05
C THR A 6 22.66 -4.16 -8.45
N ASN A 7 23.93 -4.47 -8.72
CA ASN A 7 25.10 -3.74 -8.22
C ASN A 7 25.19 -2.25 -8.66
N ARG A 8 24.17 -1.74 -9.37
CA ARG A 8 24.09 -0.38 -9.93
C ARG A 8 23.12 0.55 -9.17
N VAL A 9 22.46 0.07 -8.13
CA VAL A 9 21.47 0.89 -7.39
C VAL A 9 22.21 1.78 -6.39
N LYS A 10 22.28 3.09 -6.70
CA LYS A 10 22.76 4.11 -5.75
C LYS A 10 21.61 4.50 -4.82
N TYR A 11 21.78 4.27 -3.52
CA TYR A 11 20.79 4.65 -2.52
C TYR A 11 20.89 6.15 -2.22
N PRO A 12 19.76 6.88 -2.19
CA PRO A 12 19.76 8.29 -1.77
C PRO A 12 20.02 8.44 -0.27
N GLU A 13 20.38 9.65 0.14
CA GLU A 13 20.57 10.01 1.54
C GLU A 13 19.31 9.73 2.38
N GLY A 14 19.49 9.20 3.60
CA GLY A 14 18.39 8.86 4.51
C GLY A 14 17.75 7.49 4.26
N TRP A 15 18.21 6.73 3.26
CA TRP A 15 17.73 5.35 3.01
C TRP A 15 17.94 4.44 4.23
N GLU A 16 19.07 4.57 4.92
CA GLU A 16 19.42 3.74 6.09
C GLU A 16 18.41 3.84 7.24
N LEU A 17 17.72 4.98 7.36
CA LEU A 17 16.72 5.21 8.41
C LEU A 17 15.38 4.53 8.12
N ILE A 18 15.04 4.35 6.85
CA ILE A 18 13.75 3.76 6.43
C ILE A 18 13.88 2.28 6.04
N GLU A 19 15.09 1.85 5.67
CA GLU A 19 15.36 0.51 5.19
C GLU A 19 14.96 -0.60 6.17
N PRO A 20 15.25 -0.52 7.49
CA PRO A 20 14.86 -1.56 8.44
C PRO A 20 13.35 -1.80 8.44
N THR A 21 12.56 -0.72 8.52
CA THR A 21 11.09 -0.82 8.51
C THR A 21 10.55 -1.34 7.18
N LEU A 22 11.14 -0.93 6.05
CA LEU A 22 10.73 -1.46 4.74
C LEU A 22 11.06 -2.94 4.59
N ARG A 23 12.21 -3.39 5.11
CA ARG A 23 12.60 -4.81 5.12
C ARG A 23 11.67 -5.65 5.99
N GLU A 24 11.30 -5.17 7.17
CA GLU A 24 10.32 -5.85 8.02
C GLU A 24 8.96 -6.00 7.33
N LEU A 25 8.49 -4.97 6.63
CA LEU A 25 7.23 -5.04 5.87
C LEU A 25 7.33 -5.98 4.67
N GLU A 26 8.49 -6.08 4.03
CA GLU A 26 8.74 -7.04 2.96
C GLU A 26 8.84 -8.48 3.47
N GLN A 27 9.45 -8.68 4.63
CA GLN A 27 9.48 -9.97 5.32
C GLN A 27 8.04 -10.43 5.62
N LYS A 28 7.21 -9.56 6.22
CA LYS A 28 5.79 -9.83 6.45
C LYS A 28 5.01 -10.12 5.17
N MET A 29 5.35 -9.47 4.06
CA MET A 29 4.73 -9.75 2.77
C MET A 29 5.05 -11.17 2.29
N ARG A 30 6.32 -11.59 2.38
CA ARG A 30 6.74 -12.95 1.99
C ARG A 30 6.07 -14.00 2.86
N GLU A 31 5.99 -13.76 4.16
CA GLU A 31 5.27 -14.63 5.10
C GLU A 31 3.80 -14.77 4.69
N ALA A 32 3.12 -13.65 4.40
CA ALA A 32 1.73 -13.65 3.95
C ALA A 32 1.52 -14.33 2.58
N GLU A 33 2.51 -14.27 1.69
CA GLU A 33 2.50 -14.98 0.40
C GLU A 33 2.71 -16.50 0.58
N SER A 34 3.51 -16.92 1.57
CA SER A 34 3.76 -18.33 1.90
C SER A 34 2.71 -18.96 2.81
N ASP A 35 1.87 -18.14 3.44
CA ASP A 35 0.91 -18.59 4.46
C ASP A 35 -0.14 -19.53 3.87
N THR A 36 -0.49 -20.57 4.61
CA THR A 36 -1.45 -21.56 4.14
C THR A 36 -2.84 -20.95 4.01
N HIS A 37 -3.55 -21.40 2.98
CA HIS A 37 -4.92 -20.96 2.68
C HIS A 37 -5.97 -21.87 3.32
N GLU A 38 -5.55 -22.83 4.15
CA GLU A 38 -6.42 -23.81 4.79
C GLU A 38 -7.39 -23.12 5.76
N GLY A 39 -8.68 -23.45 5.66
CA GLY A 39 -9.74 -22.83 6.47
C GLY A 39 -10.09 -21.38 6.10
N LYS A 40 -9.42 -20.76 5.12
CA LYS A 40 -9.70 -19.38 4.66
C LYS A 40 -10.50 -19.39 3.36
N ARG A 41 -11.38 -18.40 3.18
CA ARG A 41 -12.00 -18.18 1.86
C ARG A 41 -10.92 -17.75 0.85
N LYS A 42 -11.10 -18.10 -0.43
CA LYS A 42 -10.19 -17.71 -1.51
C LYS A 42 -9.82 -16.23 -1.52
N CYS A 43 -10.78 -15.35 -1.21
CA CYS A 43 -10.54 -13.92 -1.12
C CYS A 43 -9.81 -13.49 0.17
N GLU A 44 -10.03 -14.20 1.28
CA GLU A 44 -9.45 -13.88 2.59
C GLU A 44 -7.94 -14.12 2.64
N ALA A 45 -7.46 -15.13 1.92
CA ALA A 45 -6.03 -15.37 1.73
C ALA A 45 -5.28 -14.12 1.20
N LEU A 46 -5.95 -13.26 0.42
CA LEU A 46 -5.34 -12.06 -0.16
C LEU A 46 -5.42 -10.83 0.74
N TRP A 47 -6.25 -10.83 1.79
CA TRP A 47 -6.45 -9.64 2.63
C TRP A 47 -5.18 -9.18 3.36
N PRO A 48 -4.34 -10.07 3.93
CA PRO A 48 -3.08 -9.70 4.54
C PRO A 48 -2.13 -9.00 3.54
N ILE A 49 -2.05 -9.49 2.31
CA ILE A 49 -1.23 -8.92 1.23
C ILE A 49 -1.67 -7.47 0.94
N PHE A 50 -2.98 -7.22 0.78
CA PHE A 50 -3.50 -5.86 0.58
C PHE A 50 -3.22 -4.95 1.78
N LYS A 51 -3.34 -5.48 3.00
CA LYS A 51 -3.07 -4.72 4.24
C LYS A 51 -1.61 -4.29 4.32
N ILE A 52 -0.68 -5.19 4.02
CA ILE A 52 0.77 -4.89 4.07
C ILE A 52 1.14 -3.92 2.94
N SER A 53 0.61 -4.11 1.73
CA SER A 53 0.83 -3.18 0.60
C SER A 53 0.35 -1.76 0.92
N HIS A 54 -0.83 -1.65 1.55
CA HIS A 54 -1.35 -0.37 2.04
C HIS A 54 -0.45 0.23 3.11
N GLN A 55 -0.05 -0.56 4.11
CA GLN A 55 0.80 -0.10 5.22
C GLN A 55 2.16 0.41 4.72
N LYS A 56 2.79 -0.32 3.79
CA LYS A 56 4.06 0.04 3.16
C LYS A 56 3.96 1.37 2.40
N SER A 57 2.93 1.53 1.58
CA SER A 57 2.68 2.78 0.86
C SER A 57 2.36 3.93 1.82
N ARG A 58 1.63 3.65 2.91
CA ARG A 58 1.23 4.66 3.88
C ARG A 58 2.40 5.16 4.72
N TYR A 59 3.31 4.27 5.10
CA TYR A 59 4.54 4.63 5.79
C TYR A 59 5.35 5.65 4.98
N ILE A 60 5.60 5.37 3.70
CA ILE A 60 6.34 6.30 2.82
C ILE A 60 5.57 7.62 2.63
N TYR A 61 4.24 7.54 2.45
CA TYR A 61 3.39 8.74 2.34
C TYR A 61 3.47 9.65 3.56
N ASP A 62 3.35 9.07 4.77
CA ASP A 62 3.36 9.84 6.01
C ASP A 62 4.77 10.42 6.28
N LEU A 63 5.84 9.72 5.92
CA LEU A 63 7.20 10.26 6.03
C LEU A 63 7.42 11.49 5.14
N TYR A 64 6.92 11.49 3.90
CA TYR A 64 7.12 12.60 2.97
C TYR A 64 6.12 13.74 3.17
N TYR A 65 4.82 13.45 3.17
CA TYR A 65 3.77 14.48 3.18
C TYR A 65 3.39 14.99 4.56
N ARG A 66 3.45 14.14 5.61
CA ARG A 66 3.07 14.54 6.98
C ARG A 66 4.28 15.01 7.77
N ARG A 67 5.29 14.14 7.90
CA ARG A 67 6.46 14.37 8.76
C ARG A 67 7.58 15.15 8.07
N LYS A 68 7.61 15.16 6.73
CA LYS A 68 8.68 15.77 5.91
C LYS A 68 10.09 15.30 6.31
N ALA A 69 10.20 14.03 6.71
CA ALA A 69 11.44 13.44 7.22
C ALA A 69 12.34 12.85 6.11
N ILE A 70 11.83 12.75 4.88
CA ILE A 70 12.56 12.22 3.73
C ILE A 70 12.63 13.24 2.59
N SER A 71 13.73 13.23 1.84
CA SER A 71 13.91 14.08 0.67
C SER A 71 13.00 13.65 -0.49
N LYS A 72 12.78 14.55 -1.45
CA LYS A 72 12.04 14.23 -2.68
C LYS A 72 12.74 13.11 -3.47
N GLU A 73 14.06 13.12 -3.51
CA GLU A 73 14.86 12.09 -4.20
C GLU A 73 14.63 10.70 -3.59
N LEU A 74 14.64 10.60 -2.26
CA LEU A 74 14.38 9.33 -1.57
C LEU A 74 12.95 8.85 -1.78
N TYR A 75 11.99 9.77 -1.79
CA TYR A 75 10.58 9.46 -2.07
C TYR A 75 10.37 8.95 -3.50
N ASP A 76 10.93 9.63 -4.50
CA ASP A 76 10.84 9.24 -5.90
C ASP A 76 11.53 7.88 -6.13
N PHE A 77 12.71 7.67 -5.51
CA PHE A 77 13.40 6.39 -5.51
C PHE A 77 12.53 5.25 -4.96
N CYS A 78 11.84 5.47 -3.83
CA CYS A 78 10.94 4.48 -3.24
C CYS A 78 9.79 4.09 -4.18
N ILE A 79 9.29 5.04 -4.99
CA ILE A 79 8.26 4.78 -5.99
C ILE A 79 8.84 3.97 -7.16
N GLU A 80 9.99 4.36 -7.69
CA GLU A 80 10.65 3.70 -8.83
C GLU A 80 11.06 2.24 -8.54
N GLN A 81 11.45 1.96 -7.29
CA GLN A 81 11.76 0.61 -6.81
C GLN A 81 10.52 -0.19 -6.39
N LYS A 82 9.32 0.38 -6.54
CA LYS A 82 8.03 -0.23 -6.16
C LYS A 82 7.93 -0.55 -4.66
N HIS A 83 8.55 0.26 -3.81
CA HIS A 83 8.31 0.20 -2.37
C HIS A 83 6.95 0.84 -2.01
N ALA A 84 6.47 1.81 -2.77
CA ALA A 84 5.13 2.39 -2.61
C ALA A 84 4.32 2.37 -3.91
N ASP A 85 2.99 2.35 -3.78
CA ASP A 85 2.07 2.47 -4.91
C ASP A 85 1.76 3.95 -5.21
N ALA A 86 2.30 4.44 -6.32
CA ALA A 86 2.08 5.80 -6.81
C ALA A 86 0.60 6.10 -7.08
N SER A 87 -0.15 5.13 -7.61
CA SER A 87 -1.57 5.30 -7.93
C SER A 87 -2.39 5.47 -6.66
N LEU A 88 -2.11 4.66 -5.64
CA LEU A 88 -2.78 4.76 -4.34
C LEU A 88 -2.46 6.09 -3.64
N ILE A 89 -1.20 6.50 -3.64
CA ILE A 89 -0.78 7.78 -3.06
C ILE A 89 -1.44 8.96 -3.79
N ALA A 90 -1.52 8.93 -5.11
CA ALA A 90 -2.19 9.96 -5.88
C ALA A 90 -3.68 10.09 -5.49
N LYS A 91 -4.34 8.98 -5.10
CA LYS A 91 -5.71 9.04 -4.57
C LYS A 91 -5.77 9.63 -3.17
N TRP A 92 -4.83 9.34 -2.27
CA TRP A 92 -4.85 9.91 -0.91
C TRP A 92 -4.75 11.44 -0.87
N LYS A 93 -4.18 12.05 -1.91
CA LYS A 93 -4.14 13.52 -2.07
C LYS A 93 -5.49 14.13 -2.46
N LYS A 94 -6.46 13.33 -2.94
CA LYS A 94 -7.77 13.83 -3.35
C LYS A 94 -8.73 13.88 -2.16
N PRO A 95 -9.57 14.93 -2.06
CA PRO A 95 -10.56 15.03 -0.99
C PRO A 95 -11.51 13.83 -1.01
N GLY A 96 -11.82 13.30 0.17
CA GLY A 96 -12.67 12.11 0.33
C GLY A 96 -11.97 10.75 0.10
N PHE A 97 -10.72 10.74 -0.39
CA PHE A 97 -9.95 9.51 -0.62
C PHE A 97 -8.75 9.34 0.33
N GLU A 98 -8.54 10.23 1.29
CA GLU A 98 -7.42 10.25 2.24
C GLU A 98 -7.16 8.93 3.00
N ARG A 99 -8.20 8.09 3.15
CA ARG A 99 -8.18 6.80 3.84
C ARG A 99 -8.59 5.63 2.93
N LEU A 100 -8.34 5.74 1.62
CA LEU A 100 -8.65 4.69 0.66
C LEU A 100 -7.87 3.40 0.95
N CYS A 101 -8.56 2.25 1.01
CA CYS A 101 -7.98 0.91 1.22
C CYS A 101 -7.02 0.52 0.10
N CYS A 102 -7.54 0.43 -1.12
CA CYS A 102 -6.78 0.08 -2.33
C CYS A 102 -7.50 0.63 -3.55
N VAL A 103 -6.84 0.62 -4.72
CA VAL A 103 -7.41 1.14 -5.97
C VAL A 103 -8.61 0.31 -6.43
N ARG A 104 -8.61 -1.01 -6.19
CA ARG A 104 -9.72 -1.91 -6.53
C ARG A 104 -11.03 -1.52 -5.83
N CYS A 105 -10.96 -1.04 -4.59
CA CYS A 105 -12.14 -0.62 -3.81
C CYS A 105 -12.94 0.52 -4.47
N MET A 106 -12.30 1.31 -5.35
CA MET A 106 -12.93 2.47 -6.00
C MET A 106 -13.16 2.27 -7.50
N GLN A 107 -12.71 1.16 -8.09
CA GLN A 107 -12.72 0.96 -9.53
C GLN A 107 -14.06 0.39 -10.00
N PRO A 108 -14.87 1.12 -10.78
CA PRO A 108 -16.19 0.65 -11.23
C PRO A 108 -16.13 -0.64 -12.04
N LYS A 109 -15.06 -0.82 -12.83
CA LYS A 109 -14.85 -1.99 -13.69
C LYS A 109 -14.67 -3.30 -12.92
N ASP A 110 -14.26 -3.22 -11.66
CA ASP A 110 -14.02 -4.41 -10.84
C ASP A 110 -15.31 -4.92 -10.17
N HIS A 111 -16.47 -4.26 -10.40
CA HIS A 111 -17.73 -4.53 -9.71
C HIS A 111 -18.87 -4.68 -10.73
N ASN A 112 -19.76 -5.65 -10.49
CA ASN A 112 -20.82 -6.04 -11.44
C ASN A 112 -21.75 -4.87 -11.85
N PHE A 113 -22.03 -3.95 -10.92
CA PHE A 113 -22.97 -2.84 -11.15
C PHE A 113 -22.27 -1.52 -11.51
N GLY A 114 -20.97 -1.52 -11.80
CA GLY A 114 -20.25 -0.29 -12.13
C GLY A 114 -20.17 0.72 -10.98
N THR A 115 -20.22 0.24 -9.73
CA THR A 115 -20.19 1.09 -8.51
C THR A 115 -18.89 0.90 -7.73
N THR A 116 -18.77 1.54 -6.56
CA THR A 116 -17.65 1.35 -5.63
C THR A 116 -17.94 0.33 -4.56
N CYS A 117 -16.90 -0.25 -3.94
CA CYS A 117 -17.05 -1.23 -2.88
C CYS A 117 -17.73 -0.64 -1.64
N VAL A 118 -18.47 -1.47 -0.88
CA VAL A 118 -19.10 -1.10 0.39
C VAL A 118 -18.13 -0.50 1.41
N CYS A 119 -16.84 -0.82 1.32
CA CYS A 119 -15.81 -0.24 2.17
C CYS A 119 -15.71 1.29 2.02
N ARG A 120 -16.16 1.87 0.89
CA ARG A 120 -16.21 3.30 0.61
C ARG A 120 -17.43 4.00 1.19
N VAL A 121 -18.46 3.25 1.61
CA VAL A 121 -19.67 3.82 2.21
C VAL A 121 -19.38 4.24 3.64
N PRO A 122 -19.64 5.49 4.06
CA PRO A 122 -19.48 5.93 5.45
C PRO A 122 -20.21 5.03 6.44
N LYS A 123 -19.57 4.69 7.57
CA LYS A 123 -20.13 3.75 8.56
C LYS A 123 -21.51 4.18 9.08
N HIS A 124 -21.76 5.48 9.26
CA HIS A 124 -23.04 5.99 9.76
C HIS A 124 -24.21 5.81 8.77
N LEU A 125 -23.92 5.60 7.48
CA LEU A 125 -24.94 5.29 6.46
C LEU A 125 -25.15 3.78 6.30
N ARG A 126 -24.29 2.94 6.87
CA ARG A 126 -24.46 1.48 6.83
C ARG A 126 -25.49 1.10 7.88
N ARG A 127 -26.66 0.63 7.45
CA ARG A 127 -27.65 0.02 8.35
C ARG A 127 -26.97 -1.13 9.10
N ARG A 128 -26.94 -1.05 10.44
CA ARG A 128 -26.44 -2.15 11.27
C ARG A 128 -27.32 -3.37 10.99
N ARG A 129 -26.71 -4.44 10.49
CA ARG A 129 -27.29 -5.79 10.50
C ARG A 129 -26.76 -6.50 11.72
#